data_AF-H3CE04-F1
#
_entry.id   AF-H3CE04-F1
#
_cell.length_a   1.000
_cell.length_b   1.000
_cell.length_c   1.000
_cell.angle_alpha   90.00
_cell.angle_beta   90.00
_cell.angle_gamma   90.00
#
_symmetry.space_group_name_H-M   'P 1'
#
loop_
_entity.id
_entity.type
_entity.pdbx_description
1 polymer ?
#
loop_
_entity_poly.entity_id
_entity_poly.type
_entity_poly.pdbx_seq_one_letter_code
_entity_poly.pdbx_strand_id
1 'polypeptide(L)'
;LLRKIQEVRAALSEEDALQERLKQLAQVSLPQLRPPSPRTMSRLPERGVYLGELVSRSGDTPVFDMKSRIVYPMEGGTALMTFENEAVAQHVLRMKQHTVHLDKGYRIRVEAQPVQLVVPKQVEVDSVVSPRCVLVSDLPQMDPESLLDKLGFHFSRKVNGGGEVHSCQMMEDMWAAVVTFTEDDVVGPLVLKQLHPVRVQNSTHQVRVSPFICGQMGGLQVETQVCSRTVLLTGIPDVLDLESLQDYLTVHFQKESNGGGEVLQCAYHPPGGRTLAVFSDQSR
;
A
#
# COMPACT_ATOMS: atom_id res chain seq x y z
N LEU A 1 -56.16 11.99 -36.16
CA LEU A 1 -55.75 10.56 -36.15
C LEU A 1 -54.60 10.29 -37.11
N LEU A 2 -54.77 10.52 -38.42
CA LEU A 2 -53.70 10.33 -39.42
C LEU A 2 -52.39 11.08 -39.12
N ARG A 3 -52.47 12.32 -38.62
CA ARG A 3 -51.31 13.14 -38.24
C ARG A 3 -50.47 12.54 -37.10
N LYS A 4 -51.16 11.99 -36.08
CA LYS A 4 -50.53 11.28 -34.96
C LYS A 4 -49.89 9.96 -35.41
N ILE A 5 -50.50 9.27 -36.37
CA ILE A 5 -49.91 8.04 -36.93
C ILE A 5 -48.64 8.35 -37.73
N GLN A 6 -48.60 9.49 -38.45
CA GLN A 6 -47.40 9.95 -39.13
C GLN A 6 -46.29 10.38 -38.16
N GLU A 7 -46.62 11.08 -37.08
CA GLU A 7 -45.67 11.46 -36.03
C GLU A 7 -45.06 10.23 -35.36
N VAL A 8 -45.87 9.21 -35.06
CA VAL A 8 -45.39 7.95 -34.46
C VAL A 8 -44.51 7.17 -35.45
N ARG A 9 -44.84 7.16 -36.75
CA ARG A 9 -43.98 6.53 -37.77
C ARG A 9 -42.67 7.27 -37.97
N ALA A 10 -42.67 8.59 -37.88
CA ALA A 10 -41.46 9.40 -37.94
C ALA A 10 -40.56 9.11 -36.73
N ALA A 11 -41.13 9.06 -35.52
CA ALA A 11 -40.39 8.74 -34.30
C ALA A 11 -39.81 7.32 -34.32
N LEU A 12 -40.55 6.33 -34.83
CA LEU A 12 -40.06 4.95 -35.01
C LEU A 12 -38.89 4.89 -36.01
N SER A 13 -38.98 5.61 -37.13
CA SER A 13 -37.89 5.68 -38.12
C SER A 13 -36.64 6.37 -37.57
N GLU A 14 -36.82 7.33 -36.66
CA GLU A 14 -35.72 8.07 -36.03
C GLU A 14 -35.04 7.19 -34.95
N GLU A 15 -35.82 6.39 -34.22
CA GLU A 15 -35.32 5.40 -33.26
C GLU A 15 -34.51 4.29 -33.94
N ASP A 16 -35.00 3.77 -35.08
CA ASP A 16 -34.27 2.76 -35.87
C ASP A 16 -32.93 3.31 -36.39
N ALA A 17 -32.92 4.56 -36.88
CA ALA A 17 -31.70 5.22 -37.34
C ALA A 17 -30.69 5.48 -36.20
N LEU A 18 -31.17 5.80 -34.99
CA LEU A 18 -30.33 5.96 -33.80
C LEU A 18 -29.77 4.61 -33.32
N GLN A 19 -30.56 3.55 -33.37
CA GLN A 19 -30.09 2.20 -33.05
C GLN A 19 -29.02 1.70 -34.02
N GLU A 20 -29.16 1.99 -35.31
CA GLU A 20 -28.17 1.61 -36.31
C GLU A 20 -26.87 2.41 -36.14
N ARG A 21 -26.98 3.70 -35.77
CA ARG A 21 -25.83 4.55 -35.43
C ARG A 21 -25.13 4.11 -34.14
N LEU A 22 -25.87 3.64 -33.13
CA LEU A 22 -25.32 3.03 -31.91
C LEU A 22 -24.60 1.71 -32.21
N LYS A 23 -25.14 0.88 -33.12
CA LYS A 23 -24.48 -0.37 -33.56
C LYS A 23 -23.18 -0.08 -34.33
N GLN A 24 -23.14 0.97 -35.15
CA GLN A 24 -21.92 1.40 -35.84
C GLN A 24 -20.87 1.96 -34.87
N LEU A 25 -21.28 2.73 -33.85
CA LEU A 25 -20.40 3.20 -32.77
C LEU A 25 -19.87 2.04 -31.89
N ALA A 26 -20.64 0.97 -31.74
CA ALA A 26 -20.20 -0.24 -31.03
C ALA A 26 -19.21 -1.09 -31.83
N GLN A 27 -19.17 -0.98 -33.17
CA GLN A 27 -18.25 -1.72 -34.04
C GLN A 27 -16.94 -0.99 -34.33
N VAL A 28 -16.91 0.35 -34.22
CA VAL A 28 -15.68 1.15 -34.33
C VAL A 28 -15.14 1.44 -32.94
N SER A 29 -14.32 0.51 -32.45
CA SER A 29 -13.36 0.69 -31.34
C SER A 29 -13.94 0.93 -29.94
N LEU A 30 -14.16 -0.16 -29.20
CA LEU A 30 -13.86 -0.21 -27.77
C LEU A 30 -13.08 -1.51 -27.46
N PRO A 31 -11.88 -1.44 -26.87
CA PRO A 31 -11.32 -2.57 -26.15
C PRO A 31 -12.25 -2.87 -24.96
N GLN A 32 -12.56 -4.15 -24.77
CA GLN A 32 -13.49 -4.69 -23.77
C GLN A 32 -13.49 -3.98 -22.40
N LEU A 33 -14.61 -3.33 -22.06
CA LEU A 33 -14.95 -2.86 -20.71
C LEU A 33 -15.97 -3.83 -20.08
N ARG A 34 -15.55 -4.52 -19.01
CA ARG A 34 -16.42 -5.33 -18.12
C ARG A 34 -17.20 -4.44 -17.14
N PRO A 35 -18.35 -4.91 -16.61
CA PRO A 35 -19.16 -4.13 -15.66
C PRO A 35 -18.45 -3.93 -14.30
N PRO A 36 -18.81 -2.88 -13.54
CA PRO A 36 -18.16 -2.55 -12.28
C PRO A 36 -18.67 -3.45 -11.14
N SER A 37 -17.78 -4.24 -10.54
CA SER A 37 -18.01 -4.90 -9.24
C SER A 37 -17.77 -3.91 -8.09
N PRO A 38 -18.41 -4.09 -6.92
CA PRO A 38 -18.30 -3.12 -5.85
C PRO A 38 -16.88 -3.10 -5.27
N ARG A 39 -16.25 -1.93 -5.41
CA ARG A 39 -15.41 -1.32 -4.36
C ARG A 39 -14.23 -2.18 -3.90
N THR A 40 -13.25 -2.38 -4.78
CA THR A 40 -11.85 -2.48 -4.32
C THR A 40 -11.15 -1.23 -4.82
N MET A 41 -10.98 -0.26 -3.93
CA MET A 41 -10.04 0.82 -4.17
C MET A 41 -8.67 0.18 -4.39
N SER A 42 -8.23 -0.02 -5.64
CA SER A 42 -6.80 -0.04 -5.93
C SER A 42 -6.30 1.41 -5.97
N ARG A 43 -6.51 2.12 -4.86
CA ARG A 43 -5.58 3.17 -4.46
C ARG A 43 -4.39 2.41 -3.91
N LEU A 44 -3.52 1.96 -4.82
CA LEU A 44 -2.21 1.44 -4.47
C LEU A 44 -1.58 2.43 -3.48
N PRO A 45 -0.98 1.96 -2.38
CA PRO A 45 -0.24 2.86 -1.52
C PRO A 45 0.85 3.51 -2.36
N GLU A 46 0.88 4.84 -2.43
CA GLU A 46 2.12 5.55 -2.69
C GLU A 46 3.06 5.20 -1.53
N ARG A 47 3.86 4.15 -1.70
CA ARG A 47 4.89 3.76 -0.74
C ARG A 47 6.19 3.59 -1.49
N GLY A 48 7.10 4.54 -1.26
CA GLY A 48 8.52 4.33 -1.51
C GLY A 48 8.98 3.17 -0.63
N VAL A 49 9.56 2.15 -1.27
CA VAL A 49 10.27 1.07 -0.58
C VAL A 49 11.65 1.62 -0.27
N TYR A 50 11.95 1.80 1.00
CA TYR A 50 13.30 2.14 1.46
C TYR A 50 14.03 0.82 1.77
N LEU A 51 14.97 0.43 0.92
CA LEU A 51 15.95 -0.60 1.26
C LEU A 51 17.03 0.07 2.11
N GLY A 52 16.98 -0.13 3.43
CA GLY A 52 18.11 0.15 4.30
C GLY A 52 19.04 -1.08 4.31
N GLU A 53 20.31 -0.88 4.02
CA GLU A 53 21.33 -1.93 4.08
C GLU A 53 21.78 -2.11 5.53
N LEU A 54 21.62 -3.31 6.12
CA LEU A 54 22.46 -3.69 7.25
C LEU A 54 23.77 -4.21 6.65
N VAL A 55 24.86 -3.49 6.88
CA VAL A 55 26.20 -3.95 6.54
C VAL A 55 26.51 -5.19 7.39
N SER A 56 26.21 -6.37 6.87
CA SER A 56 26.72 -7.62 7.41
C SER A 56 28.22 -7.70 7.10
N ARG A 57 29.05 -7.80 8.14
CA ARG A 57 30.46 -8.15 7.98
C ARG A 57 30.56 -9.48 7.24
N SER A 58 31.47 -9.51 6.26
CA SER A 58 31.91 -10.65 5.45
C SER A 58 31.40 -12.03 5.89
N GLY A 59 30.51 -12.65 5.10
CA GLY A 59 30.25 -14.08 5.16
C GLY A 59 28.77 -14.50 5.17
N ASP A 60 27.87 -13.62 5.63
CA ASP A 60 26.45 -13.94 5.74
C ASP A 60 25.63 -13.35 4.59
N THR A 61 24.69 -14.14 4.06
CA THR A 61 23.69 -13.67 3.09
C THR A 61 22.94 -12.47 3.67
N PRO A 62 22.79 -11.35 2.93
CA PRO A 62 22.08 -10.18 3.42
C PRO A 62 20.62 -10.56 3.71
N VAL A 63 20.22 -10.44 4.97
CA VAL A 63 18.85 -10.68 5.41
C VAL A 63 18.10 -9.36 5.29
N PHE A 64 17.15 -9.28 4.35
CA PHE A 64 16.25 -8.14 4.24
C PHE A 64 15.04 -8.34 5.16
N ASP A 65 14.88 -7.47 6.17
CA ASP A 65 13.69 -7.47 7.03
C ASP A 65 12.56 -6.66 6.36
N MET A 66 11.58 -7.34 5.78
CA MET A 66 10.42 -6.70 5.14
C MET A 66 9.22 -6.64 6.10
N LYS A 67 8.99 -5.49 6.73
CA LYS A 67 7.83 -5.27 7.61
C LYS A 67 6.55 -5.04 6.81
N SER A 68 5.76 -6.10 6.59
CA SER A 68 4.46 -6.00 5.92
C SER A 68 3.36 -5.51 6.86
N ARG A 69 2.62 -4.46 6.46
CA ARG A 69 1.39 -4.01 7.15
C ARG A 69 0.22 -4.20 6.20
N ILE A 70 -0.68 -5.14 6.49
CA ILE A 70 -1.87 -5.40 5.69
C ILE A 70 -3.01 -4.51 6.18
N VAL A 71 -3.71 -3.89 5.25
CA VAL A 71 -4.87 -3.06 5.53
C VAL A 71 -6.12 -3.72 4.94
N TYR A 72 -7.14 -3.89 5.77
CA TYR A 72 -8.39 -4.54 5.42
C TYR A 72 -9.56 -3.54 5.40
N PRO A 73 -10.31 -3.41 4.30
CA PRO A 73 -11.45 -2.52 4.23
C PRO A 73 -12.64 -3.09 5.00
N MET A 74 -13.18 -2.32 5.94
CA MET A 74 -14.36 -2.69 6.72
C MET A 74 -15.58 -1.88 6.28
N GLU A 75 -16.67 -2.58 5.99
CA GLU A 75 -17.97 -1.99 5.72
C GLU A 75 -18.68 -1.62 7.03
N GLY A 76 -19.55 -0.61 7.00
CA GLY A 76 -20.36 -0.26 8.17
C GLY A 76 -21.29 -1.39 8.58
N GLY A 77 -21.49 -1.57 9.89
CA GLY A 77 -22.27 -2.68 10.44
C GLY A 77 -21.51 -4.00 10.46
N THR A 78 -20.17 -3.93 10.54
CA THR A 78 -19.31 -5.12 10.64
C THR A 78 -18.36 -5.04 11.82
N ALA A 79 -17.92 -6.19 12.32
CA ALA A 79 -16.90 -6.29 13.35
C ALA A 79 -15.86 -7.35 12.99
N LEU A 80 -14.58 -7.05 13.19
CA LEU A 80 -13.52 -8.06 13.16
C LEU A 80 -13.32 -8.59 14.57
N MET A 81 -13.35 -9.91 14.70
CA MET A 81 -13.15 -10.59 15.98
C MET A 81 -11.99 -11.57 15.85
N THR A 82 -10.94 -11.34 16.64
CA THR A 82 -9.75 -12.19 16.69
C THR A 82 -9.76 -13.00 17.98
N PHE A 83 -9.69 -14.32 17.84
CA PHE A 83 -9.61 -15.27 18.95
C PHE A 83 -8.17 -15.66 19.22
N GLU A 84 -7.90 -16.09 20.45
CA GLU A 84 -6.58 -16.64 20.77
C GLU A 84 -6.33 -17.96 20.03
N ASN A 85 -7.37 -18.81 19.95
CA ASN A 85 -7.29 -20.14 19.35
C ASN A 85 -8.04 -20.20 18.01
N GLU A 86 -7.37 -20.69 16.96
CA GLU A 86 -7.94 -20.92 15.64
C GLU A 86 -9.15 -21.87 15.66
N ALA A 87 -9.13 -22.90 16.51
CA ALA A 87 -10.23 -23.86 16.59
C ALA A 87 -11.56 -23.19 16.98
N VAL A 88 -11.50 -22.14 17.80
CA VAL A 88 -12.66 -21.32 18.20
C VAL A 88 -13.18 -20.53 17.00
N ALA A 89 -12.30 -19.83 16.28
CA ALA A 89 -12.67 -19.09 15.08
C ALA A 89 -13.33 -20.01 14.03
N GLN A 90 -12.75 -21.18 13.78
CA GLN A 90 -13.33 -22.18 12.88
C GLN A 90 -14.70 -22.66 13.37
N HIS A 91 -14.91 -22.80 14.69
CA HIS A 91 -16.20 -23.22 15.23
C HIS A 91 -17.28 -22.14 15.04
N VAL A 92 -16.95 -20.88 15.32
CA VAL A 92 -17.81 -19.72 15.07
C VAL A 92 -18.20 -19.63 13.60
N LEU A 93 -17.25 -19.85 12.68
CA LEU A 93 -17.49 -19.89 11.23
C LEU A 93 -18.39 -21.06 10.81
N ARG A 94 -18.24 -22.24 11.43
CA ARG A 94 -19.10 -23.41 11.14
C ARG A 94 -20.56 -23.14 11.52
N MET A 95 -20.82 -22.43 12.61
CA MET A 95 -22.18 -22.10 13.04
C MET A 95 -22.83 -21.03 12.17
N LYS A 96 -22.03 -20.14 11.56
CA LYS A 96 -22.41 -19.04 10.66
C LYS A 96 -23.30 -17.99 11.30
N GLN A 97 -24.45 -18.33 11.86
CA GLN A 97 -25.41 -17.37 12.41
C GLN A 97 -25.42 -17.41 13.93
N HIS A 98 -25.38 -16.23 14.53
CA HIS A 98 -25.37 -16.05 15.98
C HIS A 98 -26.47 -15.07 16.38
N THR A 99 -27.14 -15.37 17.50
CA THR A 99 -28.15 -14.48 18.08
C THR A 99 -27.59 -13.87 19.34
N VAL A 100 -27.23 -12.59 19.26
CA VAL A 100 -26.62 -11.84 20.36
C VAL A 100 -27.72 -11.19 21.18
N HIS A 101 -27.77 -11.49 22.47
CA HIS A 101 -28.71 -10.90 23.42
C HIS A 101 -28.15 -9.58 23.92
N LEU A 102 -28.92 -8.51 23.68
CA LEU A 102 -28.66 -7.18 24.20
C LEU A 102 -29.48 -6.97 25.49
N ASP A 103 -29.37 -5.77 26.06
CA ASP A 103 -30.16 -5.34 27.20
C ASP A 103 -31.68 -5.45 26.98
N LYS A 104 -32.42 -5.57 28.09
CA LYS A 104 -33.89 -5.50 28.12
C LYS A 104 -34.61 -6.49 27.18
N GLY A 105 -33.96 -7.59 26.83
CA GLY A 105 -34.54 -8.67 26.02
C GLY A 105 -34.46 -8.45 24.50
N TYR A 106 -33.77 -7.40 24.04
CA TYR A 106 -33.51 -7.20 22.61
C TYR A 106 -32.49 -8.23 22.10
N ARG A 107 -32.62 -8.61 20.83
CA ARG A 107 -31.76 -9.59 20.16
C ARG A 107 -31.39 -9.12 18.77
N ILE A 108 -30.13 -9.25 18.42
CA ILE A 108 -29.64 -9.02 17.06
C ILE A 108 -29.14 -10.34 16.48
N ARG A 109 -29.25 -10.47 15.16
CA ARG A 109 -28.69 -11.61 14.41
C ARG A 109 -27.45 -11.12 13.69
N VAL A 110 -26.34 -11.84 13.86
CA VAL A 110 -25.08 -11.55 13.19
C VAL A 110 -24.61 -12.79 12.44
N GLU A 111 -23.91 -12.58 11.33
CA GLU A 111 -23.35 -13.64 10.51
C GLU A 111 -21.83 -13.61 10.55
N ALA A 112 -21.20 -14.76 10.82
CA ALA A 112 -19.77 -14.95 10.83
C ALA A 112 -19.29 -15.43 9.46
N GLN A 113 -18.31 -14.71 8.90
CA GLN A 113 -17.69 -14.97 7.61
C GLN A 113 -16.16 -15.02 7.74
N PRO A 114 -15.48 -15.83 6.90
CA PRO A 114 -14.02 -15.91 6.94
C PRO A 114 -13.41 -14.61 6.43
N VAL A 115 -12.30 -14.19 7.04
CA VAL A 115 -11.52 -13.05 6.56
C VAL A 115 -10.47 -13.53 5.56
N GLN A 116 -10.46 -12.94 4.38
CA GLN A 116 -9.47 -13.19 3.35
C GLN A 116 -8.61 -11.95 3.15
N LEU A 117 -7.30 -12.11 3.27
CA LEU A 117 -6.30 -11.07 3.05
C LEU A 117 -5.55 -11.34 1.76
N VAL A 118 -5.23 -10.28 1.02
CA VAL A 118 -4.29 -10.35 -0.09
C VAL A 118 -2.89 -10.08 0.47
N VAL A 119 -2.03 -11.09 0.43
CA VAL A 119 -0.68 -11.04 1.00
C VAL A 119 0.38 -11.11 -0.10
N PRO A 120 1.53 -10.42 0.04
CA PRO A 120 2.67 -10.62 -0.85
C PRO A 120 3.21 -12.04 -0.71
N LYS A 121 3.32 -12.75 -1.83
CA LYS A 121 3.96 -14.07 -1.91
C LYS A 121 5.42 -13.97 -2.30
N GLN A 122 5.71 -13.15 -3.31
CA GLN A 122 7.04 -12.94 -3.84
C GLN A 122 7.20 -11.50 -4.28
N VAL A 123 8.34 -10.90 -3.96
CA VAL A 123 8.74 -9.55 -4.39
C VAL A 123 10.06 -9.70 -5.13
N GLU A 124 10.10 -9.24 -6.37
CA GLU A 124 11.32 -9.15 -7.18
C GLU A 124 11.79 -7.71 -7.19
N VAL A 125 13.06 -7.51 -6.84
CA VAL A 125 13.70 -6.20 -6.80
C VAL A 125 14.96 -6.25 -7.66
N ASP A 126 14.95 -5.49 -8.75
CA ASP A 126 16.08 -5.32 -9.64
C ASP A 126 17.00 -4.22 -9.10
N SER A 127 18.31 -4.49 -9.08
CA SER A 127 19.30 -3.46 -8.77
C SER A 127 19.65 -2.70 -10.05
N VAL A 128 19.31 -1.41 -10.08
CA VAL A 128 19.54 -0.54 -11.24
C VAL A 128 20.48 0.58 -10.85
N VAL A 129 21.50 0.81 -11.68
CA VAL A 129 22.37 1.98 -11.55
C VAL A 129 21.58 3.20 -12.00
N SER A 130 21.44 4.19 -11.11
CA SER A 130 20.76 5.43 -11.44
C SER A 130 21.55 6.21 -12.49
N PRO A 131 20.92 6.62 -13.61
CA PRO A 131 21.60 7.42 -14.62
C PRO A 131 21.82 8.87 -14.19
N ARG A 132 21.17 9.32 -13.10
CA ARG A 132 21.20 10.72 -12.63
C ARG A 132 21.73 10.91 -11.22
N CYS A 133 22.03 9.83 -10.51
CA CYS A 133 22.45 9.91 -9.11
C CYS A 133 23.86 9.35 -8.93
N VAL A 134 24.65 10.04 -8.11
CA VAL A 134 25.92 9.51 -7.61
C VAL A 134 25.88 9.44 -6.09
N LEU A 135 26.59 8.45 -5.55
CA LEU A 135 26.88 8.35 -4.12
C LEU A 135 28.23 8.99 -3.85
N VAL A 136 28.28 9.90 -2.87
CA VAL A 136 29.49 10.58 -2.43
C VAL A 136 29.83 10.12 -1.02
N SER A 137 30.97 9.49 -0.86
CA SER A 137 31.49 8.91 0.39
C SER A 137 32.85 9.53 0.75
N ASP A 138 33.47 9.06 1.83
CA ASP A 138 34.70 9.63 2.40
C ASP A 138 34.54 11.12 2.77
N LEU A 139 33.37 11.47 3.32
CA LEU A 139 32.99 12.85 3.64
C LEU A 139 33.68 13.36 4.92
N PRO A 140 34.09 14.64 4.97
CA PRO A 140 34.67 15.23 6.18
C PRO A 140 33.62 15.35 7.29
N GLN A 141 34.02 15.11 8.54
CA GLN A 141 33.15 15.23 9.72
C GLN A 141 32.87 16.69 10.05
N MET A 142 31.63 17.16 9.79
CA MET A 142 31.19 18.54 10.01
C MET A 142 29.66 18.65 9.96
N ASP A 143 29.12 19.86 9.95
CA ASP A 143 27.69 20.07 9.88
C ASP A 143 27.11 19.59 8.52
N PRO A 144 26.08 18.72 8.53
CA PRO A 144 25.56 18.11 7.30
C PRO A 144 25.03 19.12 6.30
N GLU A 145 24.32 20.16 6.75
CA GLU A 145 23.70 21.14 5.86
C GLU A 145 24.74 21.93 5.06
N SER A 146 25.77 22.50 5.70
CA SER A 146 26.87 23.16 5.00
C SER A 146 27.62 22.21 4.08
N LEU A 147 27.82 20.96 4.50
CA LEU A 147 28.48 19.97 3.66
C LEU A 147 27.68 19.69 2.37
N LEU A 148 26.36 19.49 2.48
CA LEU A 148 25.49 19.32 1.31
C LEU A 148 25.52 20.53 0.38
N ASP A 149 25.51 21.76 0.93
CA ASP A 149 25.64 22.98 0.14
C ASP A 149 26.97 23.04 -0.62
N LYS A 150 28.09 22.66 0.03
CA LYS A 150 29.41 22.61 -0.63
C LYS A 150 29.49 21.53 -1.69
N LEU A 151 28.90 20.36 -1.44
CA LEU A 151 28.83 19.28 -2.42
C LEU A 151 27.97 19.69 -3.62
N GLY A 152 26.77 20.22 -3.38
CA GLY A 152 25.87 20.75 -4.42
C GLY A 152 26.57 21.82 -5.26
N PHE A 153 27.25 22.77 -4.63
CA PHE A 153 28.03 23.79 -5.37
C PHE A 153 29.23 23.20 -6.11
N HIS A 154 29.92 22.20 -5.57
CA HIS A 154 31.05 21.57 -6.26
C HIS A 154 30.58 20.84 -7.51
N PHE A 155 29.55 20.01 -7.38
CA PHE A 155 29.02 19.18 -8.46
C PHE A 155 28.12 19.93 -9.43
N SER A 156 27.69 21.17 -9.13
CA SER A 156 27.01 22.02 -10.11
C SER A 156 27.93 22.57 -11.20
N ARG A 157 29.25 22.49 -11.02
CA ARG A 157 30.24 23.12 -11.92
C ARG A 157 30.74 22.13 -12.97
N LYS A 158 30.53 22.47 -14.24
CA LYS A 158 31.04 21.71 -15.39
C LYS A 158 32.56 21.49 -15.36
N VAL A 159 33.33 22.43 -14.79
CA VAL A 159 34.80 22.28 -14.64
C VAL A 159 35.20 21.10 -13.75
N ASN A 160 34.32 20.69 -12.83
CA ASN A 160 34.57 19.53 -11.97
C ASN A 160 34.08 18.22 -12.60
N GLY A 161 33.53 18.28 -13.82
CA GLY A 161 32.85 17.16 -14.48
C GLY A 161 31.39 17.02 -14.08
N GLY A 162 30.85 17.98 -13.32
CA GLY A 162 29.46 17.98 -12.86
C GLY A 162 28.50 18.70 -13.80
N GLY A 163 27.25 18.87 -13.37
CA GLY A 163 26.15 19.45 -14.13
C GLY A 163 25.08 20.00 -13.21
N GLU A 164 23.97 20.51 -13.73
CA GLU A 164 22.93 21.11 -12.89
C GLU A 164 22.41 20.09 -11.85
N VAL A 165 22.50 20.47 -10.57
CA VAL A 165 22.12 19.63 -9.44
C VAL A 165 20.65 19.87 -9.13
N HIS A 166 19.85 18.81 -9.20
CA HIS A 166 18.45 18.83 -8.80
C HIS A 166 18.30 18.79 -7.27
N SER A 167 19.06 17.91 -6.60
CA SER A 167 19.01 17.78 -5.14
C SER A 167 20.30 17.17 -4.59
N CYS A 168 20.65 17.51 -3.35
CA CYS A 168 21.71 16.85 -2.58
C CYS A 168 21.17 16.47 -1.21
N GLN A 169 21.26 15.19 -0.83
CA GLN A 169 20.68 14.65 0.41
C GLN A 169 21.72 13.84 1.18
N MET A 170 21.71 13.95 2.51
CA MET A 170 22.59 13.19 3.40
C MET A 170 21.98 11.81 3.73
N MET A 171 22.82 10.80 3.74
CA MET A 171 22.57 9.47 4.29
C MET A 171 23.35 9.36 5.60
N GLU A 172 22.70 9.75 6.70
CA GLU A 172 23.33 9.87 8.02
C GLU A 172 23.83 8.52 8.57
N ASP A 173 23.14 7.44 8.22
CA ASP A 173 23.47 6.06 8.57
C ASP A 173 24.82 5.61 8.01
N MET A 174 25.13 6.02 6.77
CA MET A 174 26.37 5.67 6.07
C MET A 174 27.41 6.80 6.05
N TRP A 175 27.07 7.98 6.59
CA TRP A 175 27.85 9.21 6.44
C TRP A 175 28.26 9.47 4.97
N ALA A 176 27.26 9.42 4.09
CA ALA A 176 27.41 9.62 2.65
C ALA A 176 26.36 10.60 2.13
N ALA A 177 26.55 11.14 0.93
CA ALA A 177 25.60 12.04 0.31
C ALA A 177 25.18 11.53 -1.07
N VAL A 178 23.90 11.65 -1.39
CA VAL A 178 23.39 11.38 -2.74
C VAL A 178 23.24 12.71 -3.46
N VAL A 179 23.89 12.83 -4.60
CA VAL A 179 23.76 13.99 -5.49
C VAL A 179 22.95 13.56 -6.70
N THR A 180 21.82 14.22 -6.93
CA THR A 180 20.92 13.99 -8.06
C THR A 180 21.07 15.12 -9.05
N PHE A 181 21.36 14.79 -10.30
CA PHE A 181 21.48 15.73 -11.42
C PHE A 181 20.17 15.81 -12.20
N THR A 182 19.99 16.91 -12.94
CA THR A 182 18.89 17.04 -13.90
C THR A 182 19.15 16.24 -15.18
N GLU A 183 20.42 16.14 -15.60
CA GLU A 183 20.90 15.48 -16.82
C GLU A 183 21.55 14.11 -16.53
N ASP A 184 21.34 13.13 -17.42
CA ASP A 184 21.78 11.73 -17.28
C ASP A 184 23.24 11.46 -17.74
N ASP A 185 23.83 12.38 -18.51
CA ASP A 185 25.17 12.22 -19.09
C ASP A 185 26.31 12.62 -18.13
N VAL A 186 25.96 13.23 -17.00
CA VAL A 186 26.90 13.74 -15.99
C VAL A 186 27.48 12.62 -15.12
N VAL A 187 26.70 11.56 -14.85
CA VAL A 187 27.06 10.52 -13.88
C VAL A 187 28.27 9.70 -14.30
N GLY A 188 28.31 9.26 -15.56
CA GLY A 188 29.40 8.41 -16.09
C GLY A 188 30.80 9.03 -15.89
N PRO A 189 31.05 10.25 -16.37
CA PRO A 189 32.32 10.96 -16.16
C PRO A 189 32.70 11.15 -14.69
N LEU A 190 31.73 11.49 -13.83
CA LEU A 190 31.99 11.68 -12.40
C LEU A 190 32.43 10.39 -11.70
N VAL A 191 31.77 9.28 -12.00
CA VAL A 191 32.09 7.94 -11.49
C VAL A 191 33.44 7.47 -12.00
N LEU A 192 33.75 7.69 -13.28
CA LEU A 192 35.05 7.30 -13.86
C LEU A 192 36.22 8.03 -13.16
N LYS A 193 36.03 9.30 -12.80
CA LYS A 193 37.05 10.07 -12.08
C LYS A 193 37.25 9.61 -10.63
N GLN A 194 36.23 9.04 -10.01
CA GLN A 194 36.18 8.51 -8.63
C GLN A 194 36.52 9.50 -7.51
N LEU A 195 37.65 10.19 -7.54
CA LEU A 195 38.10 11.09 -6.48
C LEU A 195 37.91 12.56 -6.89
N HIS A 196 37.26 13.32 -6.02
CA HIS A 196 36.96 14.73 -6.27
C HIS A 196 37.45 15.62 -5.12
N PRO A 197 38.28 16.65 -5.41
CA PRO A 197 38.76 17.58 -4.40
C PRO A 197 37.70 18.66 -4.11
N VAL A 198 36.87 18.42 -3.10
CA VAL A 198 35.83 19.35 -2.65
C VAL A 198 36.43 20.34 -1.67
N ARG A 199 36.25 21.64 -1.94
CA ARG A 199 36.64 22.70 -1.00
C ARG A 199 35.54 22.90 0.02
N VAL A 200 35.89 22.70 1.28
CA VAL A 200 35.02 22.97 2.41
C VAL A 200 35.73 23.89 3.39
N GLN A 201 35.12 25.03 3.69
CA GLN A 201 35.73 26.09 4.48
C GLN A 201 37.12 26.49 3.92
N ASN A 202 38.19 26.26 4.69
CA ASN A 202 39.57 26.61 4.34
C ASN A 202 40.43 25.40 3.91
N SER A 203 39.83 24.21 3.76
CA SER A 203 40.52 22.98 3.41
C SER A 203 39.92 22.31 2.17
N THR A 204 40.74 21.50 1.49
CA THR A 204 40.30 20.67 0.37
C THR A 204 40.28 19.23 0.82
N HIS A 205 39.14 18.56 0.67
CA HIS A 205 38.93 17.18 1.06
C HIS A 205 38.72 16.33 -0.20
N GLN A 206 39.36 15.16 -0.25
CA GLN A 206 39.14 14.19 -1.30
C GLN A 206 37.92 13.36 -0.93
N VAL A 207 36.83 13.53 -1.69
CA VAL A 207 35.64 12.70 -1.56
C VAL A 207 35.59 11.67 -2.66
N ARG A 208 34.96 10.53 -2.40
CA ARG A 208 34.82 9.44 -3.36
C ARG A 208 33.42 9.44 -3.96
N VAL A 209 33.35 9.38 -5.28
CA VAL A 209 32.13 9.30 -6.08
C VAL A 209 32.01 7.89 -6.65
N SER A 210 30.88 7.24 -6.40
CA SER A 210 30.52 5.92 -6.91
C SER A 210 29.11 5.95 -7.54
N PRO A 211 28.76 4.94 -8.36
CA PRO A 211 27.40 4.83 -8.89
C PRO A 211 26.39 4.70 -7.76
N PHE A 212 25.26 5.40 -7.86
CA PHE A 212 24.14 5.16 -6.96
C PHE A 212 23.29 4.03 -7.51
N ILE A 213 23.10 2.97 -6.71
CA ILE A 213 22.28 1.81 -7.07
C ILE A 213 20.95 1.94 -6.33
N CYS A 214 19.85 1.93 -7.06
CA CYS A 214 18.52 1.87 -6.48
C CYS A 214 17.85 0.52 -6.76
N GLY A 215 17.07 0.05 -5.79
CA GLY A 215 16.17 -1.08 -6.01
C GLY A 215 14.94 -0.61 -6.79
N GLN A 216 14.69 -1.21 -7.95
CA GLN A 216 13.44 -1.06 -8.69
C GLN A 216 12.59 -2.31 -8.48
N MET A 217 11.31 -2.14 -8.19
CA MET A 217 10.40 -3.29 -8.07
C MET A 217 10.17 -3.87 -9.46
N GLY A 218 10.71 -5.06 -9.72
CA GLY A 218 10.53 -5.78 -10.98
C GLY A 218 9.16 -6.49 -11.03
N GLY A 219 8.72 -7.05 -9.91
CA GLY A 219 7.45 -7.79 -9.84
C GLY A 219 6.94 -8.03 -8.42
N LEU A 220 5.62 -8.11 -8.28
CA LEU A 220 4.93 -8.48 -7.05
C LEU A 220 3.92 -9.58 -7.35
N GLN A 221 4.15 -10.77 -6.79
CA GLN A 221 3.15 -11.83 -6.78
C GLN A 221 2.39 -11.77 -5.45
N VAL A 222 1.07 -11.85 -5.53
CA VAL A 222 0.18 -11.87 -4.37
C VAL A 222 -0.59 -13.17 -4.30
N GLU A 223 -0.97 -13.57 -3.09
CA GLU A 223 -1.89 -14.68 -2.86
C GLU A 223 -2.98 -14.30 -1.86
N THR A 224 -4.07 -15.06 -1.86
CA THR A 224 -5.15 -14.90 -0.90
C THR A 224 -4.92 -15.84 0.28
N GLN A 225 -4.77 -15.28 1.46
CA GLN A 225 -4.64 -16.02 2.72
C GLN A 225 -5.91 -15.84 3.55
N VAL A 226 -6.42 -16.94 4.10
CA VAL A 226 -7.52 -16.90 5.08
C VAL A 226 -6.92 -16.66 6.46
N CYS A 227 -7.42 -15.67 7.20
CA CYS A 227 -7.04 -15.50 8.60
C CYS A 227 -7.62 -16.64 9.42
N SER A 228 -6.77 -17.40 10.10
CA SER A 228 -7.23 -18.62 10.75
C SER A 228 -7.88 -18.33 12.10
N ARG A 229 -7.51 -17.22 12.73
CA ARG A 229 -7.99 -16.79 14.06
C ARG A 229 -8.97 -15.62 14.05
N THR A 230 -9.19 -14.99 12.90
CA THR A 230 -10.05 -13.81 12.79
C THR A 230 -11.28 -14.09 11.95
N VAL A 231 -12.44 -13.68 12.46
CA VAL A 231 -13.73 -13.76 11.76
C VAL A 231 -14.30 -12.37 11.54
N LEU A 232 -15.02 -12.20 10.43
CA LEU A 232 -15.82 -11.01 10.14
C LEU A 232 -17.25 -11.28 10.57
N LEU A 233 -17.76 -10.47 11.48
CA LEU A 233 -19.17 -10.43 11.84
C LEU A 233 -19.88 -9.37 11.00
N THR A 234 -20.98 -9.74 10.34
CA THR A 234 -21.78 -8.84 9.50
C THR A 234 -23.24 -8.83 9.96
N GLY A 235 -24.02 -7.88 9.45
CA GLY A 235 -25.44 -7.73 9.79
C GLY A 235 -25.70 -7.04 11.12
N ILE A 236 -24.71 -6.30 11.65
CA ILE A 236 -24.83 -5.60 12.93
C ILE A 236 -25.63 -4.29 12.72
N PRO A 237 -26.80 -4.13 13.35
CA PRO A 237 -27.62 -2.94 13.18
C PRO A 237 -27.17 -1.78 14.08
N ASP A 238 -27.50 -0.56 13.69
CA ASP A 238 -27.25 0.65 14.47
C ASP A 238 -28.33 0.82 15.56
N VAL A 239 -28.14 0.15 16.70
CA VAL A 239 -29.14 0.10 17.80
C VAL A 239 -28.59 0.53 19.16
N LEU A 240 -27.27 0.57 19.30
CA LEU A 240 -26.55 0.94 20.51
C LEU A 240 -25.31 1.74 20.11
N ASP A 241 -24.73 2.45 21.07
CA ASP A 241 -23.44 3.11 20.87
C ASP A 241 -22.32 2.10 20.63
N LEU A 242 -21.19 2.61 20.12
CA LEU A 242 -20.03 1.82 19.68
C LEU A 242 -19.50 0.90 20.79
N GLU A 243 -19.26 1.44 21.98
CA GLU A 243 -18.62 0.72 23.08
C GLU A 243 -19.54 -0.35 23.63
N SER A 244 -20.81 -0.02 23.86
CA SER A 244 -21.80 -0.97 24.33
C SER A 244 -21.93 -2.15 23.37
N LEU A 245 -22.07 -1.90 22.07
CA LEU A 245 -22.28 -2.97 21.10
C LEU A 245 -21.04 -3.86 20.94
N GLN A 246 -19.85 -3.26 20.98
CA GLN A 246 -18.59 -3.99 20.96
C GLN A 246 -18.44 -4.90 22.19
N ASP A 247 -18.84 -4.43 23.38
CA ASP A 247 -18.84 -5.24 24.60
C ASP A 247 -19.84 -6.41 24.51
N TYR A 248 -21.06 -6.16 24.05
CA TYR A 248 -22.07 -7.23 23.85
C TYR A 248 -21.59 -8.32 22.89
N LEU A 249 -20.95 -7.94 21.79
CA LEU A 249 -20.36 -8.88 20.85
C LEU A 249 -19.23 -9.67 21.54
N THR A 250 -18.31 -8.98 22.21
CA THR A 250 -17.18 -9.61 22.90
C THR A 250 -17.65 -10.63 23.93
N VAL A 251 -18.55 -10.24 24.84
CA VAL A 251 -19.12 -11.12 25.87
C VAL A 251 -19.90 -12.29 25.28
N HIS A 252 -20.61 -12.10 24.17
CA HIS A 252 -21.30 -13.19 23.48
C HIS A 252 -20.33 -14.25 22.97
N PHE A 253 -19.27 -13.82 22.30
CA PHE A 253 -18.27 -14.70 21.68
C PHE A 253 -17.17 -15.16 22.65
N GLN A 254 -17.17 -14.71 23.90
CA GLN A 254 -16.39 -15.30 24.98
C GLN A 254 -17.04 -16.57 25.58
N LYS A 255 -18.34 -16.77 25.39
CA LYS A 255 -19.06 -17.92 25.96
C LYS A 255 -18.90 -19.16 25.09
N GLU A 256 -18.38 -20.23 25.69
CA GLU A 256 -18.27 -21.55 25.04
C GLU A 256 -19.64 -22.09 24.58
N SER A 257 -20.73 -21.76 25.28
CA SER A 257 -22.10 -22.15 24.89
C SER A 257 -22.52 -21.59 23.54
N ASN A 258 -21.88 -20.50 23.09
CA ASN A 258 -22.10 -19.88 21.78
C ASN A 258 -20.97 -20.28 20.79
N GLY A 259 -20.24 -21.36 21.10
CA GLY A 259 -19.05 -21.82 20.37
C GLY A 259 -17.90 -20.82 20.37
N GLY A 260 -17.93 -19.87 21.31
CA GLY A 260 -16.92 -18.86 21.54
C GLY A 260 -15.74 -19.36 22.40
N GLY A 261 -14.86 -18.43 22.78
CA GLY A 261 -13.66 -18.69 23.57
C GLY A 261 -12.90 -17.39 23.85
N GLU A 262 -11.62 -17.46 24.21
CA GLU A 262 -10.84 -16.26 24.53
C GLU A 262 -10.73 -15.31 23.32
N VAL A 263 -11.27 -14.10 23.50
CA VAL A 263 -11.26 -13.02 22.49
C VAL A 263 -10.08 -12.11 22.79
N LEU A 264 -9.13 -12.01 21.86
CA LEU A 264 -7.99 -11.11 21.95
C LEU A 264 -8.35 -9.69 21.54
N GLN A 265 -9.17 -9.56 20.50
CA GLN A 265 -9.53 -8.26 19.94
C GLN A 265 -10.90 -8.32 19.28
N CYS A 266 -11.71 -7.29 19.54
CA CYS A 266 -12.91 -6.99 18.77
C CYS A 266 -12.74 -5.58 18.21
N ALA A 267 -12.96 -5.39 16.92
CA ALA A 267 -12.95 -4.08 16.26
C ALA A 267 -14.28 -3.93 15.52
N TYR A 268 -15.24 -3.21 16.13
CA TYR A 268 -16.54 -2.94 15.55
C TYR A 268 -16.53 -1.62 14.77
N HIS A 269 -17.24 -1.59 13.63
CA HIS A 269 -17.43 -0.40 12.83
C HIS A 269 -18.92 -0.15 12.54
N PRO A 270 -19.50 0.98 12.97
CA PRO A 270 -20.93 1.24 12.88
C PRO A 270 -21.43 1.46 11.44
N PRO A 271 -22.73 1.24 11.17
CA PRO A 271 -23.34 1.53 9.88
C PRO A 271 -23.13 2.98 9.42
N GLY A 272 -23.10 3.19 8.10
CA GLY A 272 -23.00 4.52 7.50
C GLY A 272 -21.57 5.03 7.23
N GLY A 273 -20.53 4.32 7.70
CA GLY A 273 -19.13 4.67 7.43
C GLY A 273 -18.36 3.62 6.63
N ARG A 274 -17.13 3.96 6.24
CA ARG A 274 -16.08 3.02 5.79
C ARG A 274 -14.85 3.23 6.66
N THR A 275 -14.24 2.15 7.13
CA THR A 275 -12.99 2.22 7.88
C THR A 275 -11.98 1.20 7.36
N LEU A 276 -10.76 1.28 7.87
CA LEU A 276 -9.65 0.40 7.53
C LEU A 276 -9.13 -0.24 8.82
N ALA A 277 -9.07 -1.57 8.85
CA ALA A 277 -8.41 -2.32 9.91
C ALA A 277 -6.98 -2.65 9.50
N VAL A 278 -6.06 -2.70 10.46
CA VAL A 278 -4.65 -3.06 10.22
C VAL A 278 -4.36 -4.42 10.82
N PHE A 279 -3.88 -5.35 10.00
CA PHE A 279 -3.45 -6.68 10.41
C PHE A 279 -1.93 -6.71 10.62
N SER A 280 -1.53 -7.20 11.79
CA SER A 280 -0.15 -7.54 12.12
C SER A 280 0.05 -9.05 11.99
N ASP A 281 1.29 -9.54 12.07
CA ASP A 281 1.56 -10.98 11.98
C ASP A 281 0.89 -11.77 13.11
N GLN A 282 0.60 -11.12 14.25
CA GLN A 282 -0.10 -11.75 15.37
C GLN A 282 -1.61 -11.86 15.17
N SER A 283 -2.20 -11.23 14.15
CA SER A 283 -3.64 -11.29 13.85
C SER A 283 -3.99 -12.02 12.56
N ARG A 284 -3.01 -12.64 11.90
CA ARG A 284 -3.21 -13.55 10.75
C ARG A 284 -3.51 -14.97 11.23
#